data_AF-A0A2D5PIA8-F1
#
_entry.id   AF-A0A2D5PIA8-F1
#
_cell.length_a   1.000
_cell.length_b   1.000
_cell.length_c   1.000
_cell.angle_alpha   90.00
_cell.angle_beta   90.00
_cell.angle_gamma   90.00
#
_symmetry.space_group_name_H-M   'P 1'
#
loop_
_entity.id
_entity.type
_entity.pdbx_description
1 polymer ?
#
loop_
_entity_poly.entity_id
_entity_poly.type
_entity_poly.pdbx_seq_one_letter_code
_entity_poly.pdbx_strand_id
1 'polypeptide(L)' 'MMSGALEFQSNQYRIRNELYQTSNFTVYELIDPVDLGYASTLFVAVTHDGQLYSINVFENQDDDILSACYGLVSISKEE' A
#
# COMPACT_ATOMS: atom_id res chain seq x y z
N MET A 1 -11.10 17.14 2.30
CA MET A 1 -10.49 15.79 2.21
C MET A 1 -10.84 15.09 3.50
N MET A 2 -11.59 13.98 3.44
CA MET A 2 -11.98 13.26 4.67
C MET A 2 -10.93 12.19 4.99
N SER A 3 -10.04 12.51 5.94
CA SER A 3 -9.25 11.50 6.64
C SER A 3 -10.20 10.77 7.62
N GLY A 4 -10.78 9.67 7.17
CA GLY A 4 -11.64 8.82 8.01
C GLY A 4 -10.82 7.78 8.75
N ALA A 5 -11.16 7.51 10.02
CA ALA A 5 -10.66 6.32 10.71
C ALA A 5 -11.44 5.09 10.22
N LEU A 6 -10.74 4.01 9.90
CA LEU A 6 -11.32 2.70 9.60
C LEU A 6 -11.37 1.86 10.87
N GLU A 7 -12.47 1.15 11.10
CA GLU A 7 -12.59 0.22 12.23
C GLU A 7 -12.50 -1.22 11.72
N PHE A 8 -11.54 -1.99 12.24
CA PHE A 8 -11.38 -3.41 11.92
C PHE A 8 -11.02 -4.19 13.19
N GLN A 9 -11.78 -5.24 13.50
CA GLN A 9 -11.60 -6.07 14.71
C GLN A 9 -11.52 -5.23 16.00
N SER A 10 -12.42 -4.26 16.17
CA SER A 10 -12.46 -3.33 17.33
C SER A 10 -11.23 -2.43 17.51
N ASN A 11 -10.36 -2.36 16.49
CA ASN A 11 -9.24 -1.43 16.43
C ASN A 11 -9.53 -0.33 15.41
N GLN A 12 -9.16 0.91 15.75
CA GLN A 12 -9.24 2.04 14.85
C GLN A 12 -7.91 2.26 14.15
N TYR A 13 -7.98 2.41 12.84
CA TYR A 13 -6.84 2.62 11.96
C TYR A 13 -7.02 3.95 11.23
N ARG A 14 -5.93 4.69 11.05
CA ARG A 14 -5.90 5.87 10.18
C ARG A 14 -5.00 5.59 9.00
N ILE A 15 -5.53 5.83 7.80
CA ILE A 15 -4.76 5.73 6.57
C ILE A 15 -3.93 7.01 6.42
N ARG A 16 -2.65 6.86 6.07
CA ARG A 16 -1.76 7.99 5.79
C ARG A 16 -2.33 8.89 4.71
N ASN A 17 -2.49 10.18 5.04
CA ASN A 17 -3.03 11.18 4.10
C ASN A 17 -2.19 11.32 2.81
N GLU A 18 -0.89 11.04 2.89
CA GLU A 18 0.03 11.09 1.74
C GLU A 18 -0.38 10.13 0.61
N LEU A 19 -1.04 9.02 0.94
CA LEU A 19 -1.51 8.02 -0.05
C LEU A 19 -2.60 8.57 -0.96
N TYR A 20 -3.39 9.53 -0.48
CA TYR A 20 -4.43 10.18 -1.28
C TYR A 20 -3.91 11.34 -2.14
N GLN A 21 -2.67 11.77 -1.91
CA GLN A 21 -2.10 13.00 -2.49
C GLN A 21 -0.89 12.73 -3.38
N THR A 22 -0.34 11.52 -3.34
CA THR A 22 0.84 11.14 -4.13
C THR A 22 0.48 10.90 -5.60
N SER A 23 1.22 11.55 -6.50
CA SER A 23 1.18 11.28 -7.94
C SER A 23 2.36 10.41 -8.41
N ASN A 24 3.15 9.84 -7.49
CA ASN A 24 4.38 9.12 -7.82
C ASN A 24 4.18 7.60 -7.91
N PHE A 25 3.11 7.09 -7.30
CA PHE A 25 2.76 5.68 -7.29
C PHE A 25 1.25 5.49 -7.13
N THR A 26 0.76 4.35 -7.60
CA THR A 26 -0.62 3.91 -7.43
C THR A 26 -0.66 2.80 -6.38
N VAL A 27 -1.61 2.88 -5.44
CA VAL A 27 -1.83 1.85 -4.44
C VAL A 27 -2.82 0.81 -4.96
N TYR A 28 -2.50 -0.46 -4.79
CA TYR A 28 -3.36 -1.60 -5.11
C TYR A 28 -3.66 -2.37 -3.83
N GLU A 29 -4.93 -2.70 -3.63
CA GLU A 29 -5.35 -3.71 -2.66
C GLU A 29 -5.23 -5.09 -3.33
N LEU A 30 -4.59 -6.03 -2.64
CA LEU A 30 -4.46 -7.39 -3.12
C LEU A 30 -5.71 -8.19 -2.71
N ILE A 31 -6.29 -8.91 -3.66
CA ILE A 31 -7.46 -9.78 -3.42
C ILE A 31 -7.13 -10.84 -2.37
N ASP A 32 -5.93 -11.39 -2.44
CA ASP A 32 -5.37 -12.30 -1.45
C ASP A 32 -4.06 -11.70 -0.90
N PRO A 33 -3.88 -11.63 0.43
CA PRO A 33 -2.61 -11.21 1.01
C PRO A 33 -1.49 -12.13 0.53
N VAL A 34 -0.43 -11.53 0.00
CA VAL A 34 0.76 -12.26 -0.45
C VAL A 34 1.90 -12.04 0.55
N ASP A 35 2.73 -13.07 0.72
CA ASP A 35 3.94 -12.95 1.51
C ASP A 35 5.06 -12.40 0.63
N LEU A 36 5.38 -11.12 0.85
CA LEU A 36 6.53 -10.48 0.24
C LEU A 36 7.71 -10.61 1.21
N GLY A 37 8.39 -11.75 1.14
CA GLY A 37 9.53 -12.07 2.00
C GLY A 37 9.13 -12.68 3.35
N TYR A 38 8.68 -11.85 4.30
CA TYR A 38 8.42 -12.26 5.70
C TYR A 38 7.20 -11.60 6.34
N ALA A 39 6.42 -10.84 5.57
CA ALA A 39 5.26 -10.11 6.06
C ALA A 39 4.11 -10.21 5.06
N SER A 40 2.97 -10.75 5.54
CA SER A 40 1.72 -10.73 4.79
C SER A 40 1.32 -9.29 4.51
N THR A 41 1.29 -8.95 3.23
CA THR A 41 1.01 -7.59 2.77
C THR A 41 -0.33 -7.58 2.03
N LEU A 42 -1.25 -6.69 2.46
CA LEU A 42 -2.56 -6.50 1.83
C LEU A 42 -2.56 -5.39 0.77
N PHE A 43 -1.60 -4.47 0.86
CA PHE A 43 -1.52 -3.31 -0.02
C PHE A 43 -0.12 -3.21 -0.62
N VAL A 44 -0.05 -2.92 -1.91
CA VAL A 44 1.22 -2.67 -2.61
C VAL A 44 1.16 -1.35 -3.36
N ALA A 45 2.32 -0.73 -3.55
CA ALA A 45 2.46 0.44 -4.41
C ALA A 45 3.18 0.05 -5.70
N VAL A 46 2.67 0.52 -6.84
CA VAL A 46 3.38 0.45 -8.12
C VAL A 46 3.71 1.87 -8.57
N THR A 47 4.99 2.16 -8.70
CA THR A 47 5.49 3.46 -9.18
C THR A 47 5.31 3.60 -10.69
N HIS A 48 5.39 4.82 -11.21
CA HIS A 48 5.20 5.08 -12.65
C HIS A 48 6.25 4.42 -13.56
N ASP A 49 7.44 4.15 -13.03
CA ASP A 49 8.49 3.38 -13.70
C ASP A 49 8.34 1.86 -13.54
N GLY A 50 7.23 1.41 -12.93
CA GLY A 50 6.82 0.00 -12.85
C GLY A 50 7.44 -0.79 -11.71
N GLN A 51 8.02 -0.15 -10.71
CA GLN A 51 8.56 -0.85 -9.54
C GLN A 51 7.45 -1.15 -8.51
N LEU A 52 7.47 -2.36 -7.95
CA LEU A 52 6.57 -2.83 -6.90
C LEU A 52 7.21 -2.63 -5.53
N TYR A 53 6.44 -2.01 -4.64
CA TYR A 53 6.81 -1.81 -3.24
C TYR A 53 5.76 -2.38 -2.30
N SER A 54 6.17 -2.93 -1.16
CA SER A 54 5.28 -3.02 -0.01
C SER A 54 5.02 -1.62 0.52
N ILE A 55 3.77 -1.35 0.90
CA ILE A 55 3.38 -0.03 1.39
C ILE A 55 2.88 -0.10 2.83
N ASN A 56 3.28 0.89 3.61
CA ASN A 56 2.80 1.07 4.96
C ASN A 56 1.60 2.01 4.97
N VAL A 57 0.41 1.49 5.22
CA VAL A 57 -0.83 2.26 5.08
C VAL A 57 -1.24 3.03 6.32
N PHE A 58 -0.72 2.66 7.50
CA PHE A 58 -1.16 3.23 8.77
C PHE A 58 -0.26 4.38 9.26
N GLU A 59 -0.87 5.42 9.83
CA GLU A 59 -0.16 6.60 10.36
C GLU A 59 0.80 6.27 11.53
N ASN A 60 0.55 5.18 12.27
CA ASN A 60 1.25 4.87 13.52
C ASN A 60 2.50 4.00 13.35
N GLN A 61 2.92 3.70 12.11
CA GLN A 61 4.19 3.00 11.87
C GLN A 61 5.24 4.06 11.55
N ASP A 62 6.36 4.13 12.26
CA ASP A 62 7.43 5.11 12.04
C ASP A 62 8.23 4.87 10.74
N ASP A 63 7.86 3.85 9.96
CA ASP A 63 8.56 3.48 8.73
C ASP A 63 8.22 4.41 7.56
N ASP A 64 9.09 4.40 6.54
CA ASP A 64 8.82 5.02 5.26
C ASP A 64 7.55 4.44 4.61
N ILE A 65 6.82 5.28 3.86
CA ILE A 65 5.58 4.87 3.16
C ILE A 65 5.86 3.69 2.21
N LEU A 66 6.94 3.81 1.43
CA LEU A 66 7.46 2.72 0.59
C LEU A 66 8.51 1.99 1.42
N SER A 67 8.23 0.75 1.81
CA SER A 67 9.08 0.02 2.76
C SER A 67 10.15 -0.82 2.06
N ALA A 68 9.76 -1.71 1.13
CA ALA A 68 10.70 -2.57 0.42
C ALA A 68 10.35 -2.69 -1.06
N CYS A 69 11.36 -2.61 -1.94
CA CYS A 69 11.23 -2.82 -3.38
C CYS A 69 11.38 -4.31 -3.73
N TYR A 70 10.42 -4.85 -4.47
CA TYR A 70 10.40 -6.27 -4.89
C TYR A 70 10.68 -6.47 -6.39
N GLY A 71 10.91 -5.39 -7.13
CA GLY A 71 11.28 -5.43 -8.55
C GLY A 71 10.22 -4.88 -9.49
N LEU A 72 10.40 -5.15 -10.78
CA LEU A 72 9.51 -4.65 -11.83
C LEU A 72 8.25 -5.51 -11.96
N VAL A 73 7.12 -4.85 -12.21
CA VAL A 73 5.83 -5.51 -12.46
C VAL A 73 5.17 -4.99 -13.72
N SER A 74 4.42 -5.87 -14.38
CA SER A 74 3.49 -5.50 -15.44
C SER A 74 2.06 -5.68 -14.95
N ILE A 75 1.25 -4.63 -15.00
CA ILE A 75 -0.17 -4.71 -14.66
C ILE A 75 -0.94 -5.02 -15.94
N SER A 76 -1.46 -6.24 -16.05
CA SER A 76 -2.44 -6.61 -17.06
C SER A 76 -3.82 -6.17 -16.60
N LYS A 77 -4.55 -5.43 -17.43
CA LYS A 77 -5.99 -5.22 -17.20
C LYS A 77 -6.70 -6.53 -17.52
N GLU A 78 -7.49 -7.05 -16.59
CA GLU A 78 -8.50 -8.04 -16.95
C GLU A 78 -9.61 -7.31 -17.73
N GLU A 79 -9.93 -7.82 -18.92
CA GLU A 79 -11.05 -7.36 -19.77
C GLU A 79 -12.39 -7.91 -19.29
#